data_AF-A0A2S6SE14-F1
#
_entry.id   AF-A0A2S6SE14-F1
#
_cell.length_a   1.000
_cell.length_b   1.000
_cell.length_c   1.000
_cell.angle_alpha   90.00
_cell.angle_beta   90.00
_cell.angle_gamma   90.00
#
_symmetry.space_group_name_H-M   'P 1'
#
loop_
_entity.id
_entity.type
_entity.pdbx_description
1 polymer ?
#
loop_
_entity_poly.entity_id
_entity_poly.type
_entity_poly.pdbx_seq_one_letter_code
_entity_poly.pdbx_strand_id
1 'polypeptide(L)'
;MIVLYSSPTPNGRKISILLEELGVLSNDDLGKYCTPEGILGAHPDYETPGIEAATGSLGHGLSMAVGMSYAEKIKGTDSTIYTVLSDGEVQEGSTWEAVLMASTFNTTNLIAFVDYNDFQ
;
A
#
# COMPACT_ATOMS: atom_id res chain seq x y z
N MET A 1 7.24 -1.66 10.68
CA MET A 1 6.12 -2.17 9.86
C MET A 1 5.62 -1.00 9.06
N ILE A 2 5.96 -0.94 7.77
CA ILE A 2 5.47 0.07 6.82
C ILE A 2 4.50 -0.68 5.91
N VAL A 3 3.23 -0.29 5.88
CA VAL A 3 2.19 -0.97 5.10
C VAL A 3 1.88 -0.11 3.89
N LEU A 4 2.20 -0.62 2.70
CA LEU A 4 1.81 -0.02 1.43
C LEU A 4 0.59 -0.73 0.88
N TYR A 5 -0.35 0.05 0.35
CA TYR A 5 -1.61 -0.47 -0.15
C TYR A 5 -1.78 -0.08 -1.60
N SER A 6 -1.76 -1.03 -2.54
CA SER A 6 -1.58 -0.71 -3.96
C SER A 6 -2.84 -0.84 -4.83
N SER A 7 -3.91 -1.44 -4.31
CA SER A 7 -5.11 -1.74 -5.10
C SER A 7 -6.14 -0.57 -5.13
N PRO A 8 -6.70 -0.20 -6.31
CA PRO A 8 -7.76 0.81 -6.48
C PRO A 8 -9.18 0.37 -6.12
N THR A 9 -9.36 -0.87 -5.67
CA THR A 9 -10.67 -1.43 -5.28
C THR A 9 -11.19 -0.77 -3.98
N PRO A 10 -12.40 -1.08 -3.45
CA PRO A 10 -13.01 -0.43 -2.25
C PRO A 10 -12.18 -0.46 -0.96
N ASN A 11 -10.95 -0.96 -1.04
CA ASN A 11 -10.00 -1.16 0.01
C ASN A 11 -9.39 0.15 0.55
N GLY A 12 -9.50 1.28 -0.17
CA GLY A 12 -9.20 2.61 0.40
C GLY A 12 -10.00 2.85 1.69
N ARG A 13 -11.27 2.46 1.72
CA ARG A 13 -12.10 2.50 2.93
C ARG A 13 -11.65 1.49 4.00
N LYS A 14 -11.16 0.31 3.60
CA LYS A 14 -10.70 -0.72 4.54
C LYS A 14 -9.47 -0.24 5.32
N ILE A 15 -8.51 0.39 4.66
CA ILE A 15 -7.32 0.91 5.35
C ILE A 15 -7.66 2.10 6.25
N SER A 16 -8.58 2.98 5.84
CA SER A 16 -9.07 4.04 6.73
C SER A 16 -9.69 3.49 8.02
N ILE A 17 -10.46 2.40 7.93
CA ILE A 17 -11.06 1.74 9.11
C ILE A 17 -9.96 1.19 10.03
N LEU A 18 -8.94 0.52 9.47
CA LEU A 18 -7.81 0.02 10.26
C LEU A 18 -7.06 1.19 10.95
N LEU A 19 -6.85 2.29 10.25
CA LEU A 19 -6.18 3.47 10.81
C LEU A 19 -7.01 4.14 11.91
N GLU A 20 -8.33 4.12 11.83
CA GLU A 20 -9.21 4.57 12.92
C GLU A 20 -9.14 3.63 14.13
N GLU A 21 -9.15 2.31 13.90
CA GLU A 21 -9.01 1.32 14.97
C GLU A 21 -7.64 1.43 15.68
N LEU A 22 -6.59 1.80 14.94
CA LEU A 22 -5.26 2.11 15.49
C LEU A 22 -5.17 3.49 16.17
N GLY A 23 -6.24 4.29 16.14
CA GLY A 23 -6.27 5.64 16.71
C GLY A 23 -5.49 6.70 15.92
N VAL A 24 -5.13 6.41 14.67
CA VAL A 24 -4.45 7.34 13.75
C VAL A 24 -5.46 8.29 13.09
N LEU A 25 -6.64 7.79 12.75
CA LEU A 25 -7.76 8.58 12.23
C LEU A 25 -8.88 8.67 13.26
N SER A 26 -9.73 9.68 13.13
CA SER A 26 -10.94 9.83 13.94
C SER A 26 -12.18 9.28 13.24
N ASN A 27 -13.23 9.02 14.02
CA ASN A 27 -14.52 8.64 13.47
C ASN A 27 -15.12 9.72 12.56
N ASP A 28 -14.82 11.00 12.81
CA ASP A 28 -15.23 12.13 11.97
C ASP A 28 -14.53 12.08 10.59
N ASP A 29 -13.25 11.68 10.54
CA ASP A 29 -12.54 11.48 9.27
C ASP A 29 -13.22 10.40 8.43
N LEU A 30 -13.63 9.28 9.04
CA LEU A 30 -14.41 8.23 8.36
C LEU A 30 -15.78 8.73 7.90
N GLY A 31 -16.42 9.60 8.69
CA GLY A 31 -17.70 10.23 8.35
C GLY A 31 -17.63 11.15 7.13
N LYS A 32 -16.45 11.68 6.82
CA LYS A 32 -16.18 12.60 5.71
C LYS A 32 -15.50 11.92 4.50
N TYR A 33 -15.48 10.59 4.45
CA TYR A 33 -14.90 9.85 3.33
C TYR A 33 -15.49 10.26 1.97
N CYS A 34 -14.63 10.56 0.99
CA CYS A 34 -14.99 11.06 -0.35
C CYS A 34 -15.83 12.35 -0.36
N THR A 35 -15.74 13.18 0.68
CA THR A 35 -16.34 14.52 0.70
C THR A 35 -15.29 15.60 0.43
N PRO A 36 -15.66 16.75 -0.15
CA PRO A 36 -14.72 17.85 -0.38
C PRO A 36 -14.02 18.38 0.88
N GLU A 37 -14.68 18.26 2.03
CA GLU A 37 -14.17 18.72 3.33
C GLU A 37 -13.40 17.63 4.08
N GLY A 38 -13.38 16.39 3.56
CA GLY A 38 -12.70 15.25 4.18
C GLY A 38 -11.28 15.06 3.68
N ILE A 39 -10.43 14.48 4.53
CA ILE A 39 -9.05 14.13 4.19
C ILE A 39 -8.92 12.78 3.47
N LEU A 40 -9.97 11.96 3.50
CA LEU A 40 -9.98 10.61 2.94
C LEU A 40 -10.61 10.62 1.55
N GLY A 41 -9.78 10.44 0.52
CA GLY A 41 -10.21 10.27 -0.87
C GLY A 41 -10.64 8.84 -1.21
N ALA A 42 -11.03 8.63 -2.47
CA ALA A 42 -11.35 7.30 -3.00
C ALA A 42 -10.12 6.38 -3.06
N HIS A 43 -8.94 6.99 -3.23
CA HIS A 43 -7.66 6.31 -3.21
C HIS A 43 -6.78 6.87 -2.07
N PRO A 44 -5.91 6.05 -1.46
CA PRO A 44 -4.97 6.52 -0.46
C PRO A 44 -4.07 7.64 -1.00
N ASP A 45 -3.96 8.71 -0.22
CA ASP A 45 -3.06 9.83 -0.48
C ASP A 45 -1.97 9.86 0.59
N TYR A 46 -0.74 10.19 0.19
CA TYR A 46 0.40 10.35 1.10
C TYR A 46 0.15 11.42 2.17
N GLU A 47 -0.71 12.40 1.91
CA GLU A 47 -1.08 13.41 2.91
C GLU A 47 -1.94 12.84 4.06
N THR A 48 -2.52 11.64 3.90
CA THR A 48 -3.33 11.00 4.94
C THR A 48 -2.44 10.39 6.02
N PRO A 49 -2.68 10.69 7.32
CA PRO A 49 -1.92 10.10 8.42
C PRO A 49 -1.90 8.57 8.36
N GLY A 50 -0.69 7.98 8.42
CA GLY A 50 -0.49 6.53 8.37
C GLY A 50 -0.47 5.92 6.96
N ILE A 51 -0.58 6.74 5.90
CA ILE A 51 -0.39 6.31 4.51
C ILE A 51 1.02 6.68 4.04
N GLU A 52 1.74 5.69 3.52
CA GLU A 52 3.18 5.81 3.21
C GLU A 52 3.44 6.17 1.73
N ALA A 53 2.43 6.00 0.87
CA ALA A 53 2.48 6.41 -0.52
C ALA A 53 1.08 6.64 -1.08
N ALA A 54 0.97 7.57 -2.03
CA ALA A 54 -0.23 7.70 -2.85
C ALA A 54 -0.34 6.51 -3.79
N THR A 55 -1.50 5.86 -3.82
CA THR A 55 -1.76 4.67 -4.65
C THR A 55 -3.12 4.79 -5.35
N GLY A 56 -3.51 3.80 -6.14
CA GLY A 56 -4.74 3.83 -6.95
C GLY A 56 -4.50 3.59 -8.45
N SER A 57 -3.26 3.70 -8.91
CA SER A 57 -2.85 3.13 -10.19
C SER A 57 -2.33 1.70 -9.95
N LEU A 58 -2.96 0.72 -10.58
CA LEU A 58 -2.53 -0.68 -10.49
C LEU A 58 -1.05 -0.82 -10.92
N GLY A 59 -0.33 -1.73 -10.28
CA GLY A 59 1.02 -2.15 -10.68
C GLY A 59 2.13 -1.26 -10.14
N HIS A 60 1.80 -0.19 -9.40
CA HIS A 60 2.78 0.77 -8.91
C HIS A 60 3.23 0.47 -7.48
N GLY A 61 2.35 -0.09 -6.64
CA GLY A 61 2.65 -0.16 -5.21
C GLY A 61 3.68 -1.22 -4.84
N LEU A 62 3.76 -2.35 -5.56
CA LEU A 62 4.83 -3.31 -5.34
C LEU A 62 6.21 -2.71 -5.67
N SER A 63 6.32 -1.94 -6.75
CA SER A 63 7.56 -1.23 -7.10
C SER A 63 8.00 -0.27 -6.00
N MET A 64 7.05 0.48 -5.42
CA MET A 64 7.31 1.35 -4.27
C MET A 64 7.75 0.55 -3.04
N ALA A 65 7.09 -0.57 -2.76
CA ALA A 65 7.43 -1.44 -1.63
C ALA A 65 8.82 -2.06 -1.74
N VAL A 66 9.24 -2.45 -2.94
CA VAL A 66 10.61 -2.91 -3.23
C VAL A 66 11.62 -1.79 -2.96
N GLY A 67 11.34 -0.57 -3.41
CA GLY A 67 12.18 0.60 -3.14
C GLY A 67 12.33 0.89 -1.64
N MET A 68 11.21 0.88 -0.90
CA MET A 68 11.23 1.08 0.56
C MET A 68 11.99 -0.03 1.29
N SER A 69 11.77 -1.29 0.91
CA SER A 69 12.47 -2.44 1.48
C SER A 69 13.98 -2.34 1.26
N TYR A 70 14.40 -1.97 0.06
CA TYR A 70 15.81 -1.76 -0.25
C TYR A 70 16.41 -0.58 0.53
N ALA A 71 15.67 0.51 0.69
CA ALA A 71 16.11 1.66 1.49
C ALA A 71 16.32 1.29 2.96
N GLU A 72 15.39 0.56 3.58
CA GLU A 72 15.51 0.10 4.97
C GLU A 72 16.70 -0.85 5.15
N LYS A 73 16.93 -1.73 4.16
CA LYS A 73 18.13 -2.59 4.14
C LYS A 73 19.42 -1.77 4.10
N ILE A 74 19.50 -0.72 3.28
CA ILE A 74 20.67 0.17 3.23
C ILE A 74 20.91 0.87 4.57
N LYS A 75 19.83 1.28 5.25
CA LYS A 75 19.91 1.90 6.58
C LYS A 75 20.28 0.90 7.68
N GLY A 76 20.19 -0.40 7.43
CA GLY A 76 20.44 -1.44 8.43
C GLY A 76 19.38 -1.48 9.52
N THR A 77 18.12 -1.13 9.21
CA THR A 77 17.01 -1.22 10.15
C THR A 77 16.41 -2.63 10.14
N ASP A 78 15.78 -3.03 11.25
CA ASP A 78 15.00 -4.28 11.34
C ASP A 78 13.55 -4.10 10.82
N SER A 79 13.32 -3.07 10.00
CA SER A 79 12.00 -2.76 9.46
C SER A 79 11.54 -3.83 8.47
N THR A 80 10.33 -4.38 8.69
CA THR A 80 9.62 -5.18 7.67
C THR A 80 8.61 -4.30 6.93
N ILE A 81 8.61 -4.44 5.60
CA ILE A 81 7.68 -3.79 4.67
C ILE A 81 6.61 -4.80 4.28
N TYR A 82 5.36 -4.37 4.34
CA TYR A 82 4.22 -5.17 3.92
C TYR A 82 3.51 -4.47 2.77
N THR A 83 3.07 -5.24 1.79
CA THR A 83 2.25 -4.73 0.69
C THR A 83 1.10 -5.67 0.40
N VAL A 84 -0.05 -5.10 0.03
CA VAL A 84 -1.24 -5.87 -0.38
C VAL A 84 -1.59 -5.51 -1.81
N LEU A 85 -1.59 -6.52 -2.68
CA LEU A 85 -1.95 -6.44 -4.08
C LEU A 85 -3.30 -7.10 -4.32
N SER A 86 -4.01 -6.71 -5.38
CA SER A 86 -5.11 -7.50 -5.94
C SER A 86 -4.60 -8.44 -7.04
N ASP A 87 -5.33 -9.51 -7.32
CA ASP A 87 -5.11 -10.40 -8.47
C ASP A 87 -5.09 -9.66 -9.82
N GLY A 88 -5.95 -8.65 -10.02
CA GLY A 88 -5.90 -7.77 -11.19
C GLY A 88 -4.58 -6.97 -11.28
N GLU A 89 -3.94 -6.66 -10.16
CA GLU A 89 -2.67 -5.94 -10.13
C GLU A 89 -1.49 -6.81 -10.62
N VAL A 90 -1.61 -8.12 -10.46
CA VAL A 90 -0.62 -9.09 -10.94
C VAL A 90 -0.59 -9.16 -12.49
N GLN A 91 -1.59 -8.61 -13.16
CA GLN A 91 -1.62 -8.52 -14.62
C GLN A 91 -0.83 -7.33 -15.17
N GLU A 92 -0.47 -6.37 -14.32
CA GLU A 92 0.38 -5.24 -14.74
C GLU A 92 1.83 -5.69 -14.89
N GLY A 93 2.45 -5.33 -16.02
CA GLY A 93 3.84 -5.69 -16.31
C GLY A 93 4.83 -5.17 -15.25
N SER A 94 4.55 -3.98 -14.70
CA SER A 94 5.36 -3.35 -13.65
C SER A 94 5.42 -4.18 -12.37
N THR A 95 4.38 -4.96 -12.06
CA THR A 95 4.40 -5.90 -10.93
C THR A 95 5.51 -6.94 -11.09
N TRP A 96 5.68 -7.47 -12.30
CA TRP A 96 6.71 -8.49 -12.57
C TRP A 96 8.11 -7.89 -12.64
N GLU A 97 8.25 -6.66 -13.13
CA GLU A 97 9.50 -5.90 -13.02
C GLU A 97 9.89 -5.72 -11.55
N ALA A 98 8.94 -5.36 -10.69
CA ALA A 98 9.18 -5.22 -9.26
C ALA A 98 9.62 -6.54 -8.60
N VAL A 99 8.97 -7.67 -8.94
CA VAL A 99 9.38 -9.00 -8.44
C VAL A 99 10.82 -9.33 -8.85
N LEU A 100 11.20 -9.05 -10.09
CA LEU A 100 12.58 -9.25 -10.57
C LEU A 100 13.58 -8.36 -9.81
N MET A 101 13.22 -7.11 -9.57
CA MET A 101 14.07 -6.17 -8.82
C MET A 101 14.19 -6.55 -7.34
N ALA A 102 13.13 -7.06 -6.71
CA ALA A 102 13.15 -7.52 -5.33
C ALA A 102 14.22 -8.61 -5.11
N SER A 103 14.32 -9.56 -6.05
CA SER A 103 15.35 -10.60 -6.08
C SER A 103 16.74 -10.01 -6.34
N THR A 104 16.87 -9.12 -7.32
CA THR A 104 18.14 -8.46 -7.68
C THR A 104 18.74 -7.68 -6.51
N PHE A 105 17.90 -6.99 -5.75
CA PHE A 105 18.31 -6.24 -4.56
C PHE A 105 18.44 -7.10 -3.29
N ASN A 106 18.10 -8.39 -3.39
CA ASN A 106 18.07 -9.34 -2.28
C ASN A 106 17.29 -8.77 -1.08
N THR A 107 16.07 -8.31 -1.35
CA THR A 107 15.16 -7.76 -0.34
C THR A 107 14.56 -8.90 0.49
N THR A 108 15.00 -9.05 1.74
CA THR A 108 14.55 -10.13 2.63
C THR A 108 13.52 -9.68 3.66
N ASN A 109 13.22 -8.38 3.70
CA ASN A 109 12.31 -7.72 4.64
C ASN A 109 11.02 -7.22 3.98
N LEU A 110 10.68 -7.71 2.79
CA LEU A 110 9.44 -7.40 2.08
C LEU A 110 8.51 -8.63 2.07
N ILE A 111 7.26 -8.43 2.52
CA ILE A 111 6.21 -9.43 2.49
C ILE A 111 5.04 -8.89 1.66
N ALA A 112 4.70 -9.59 0.58
CA ALA A 112 3.59 -9.25 -0.29
C ALA A 112 2.43 -10.23 -0.09
N PHE A 113 1.22 -9.70 0.11
CA PHE A 113 -0.02 -10.46 0.12
C PHE A 113 -0.78 -10.18 -1.17
N VAL A 114 -1.35 -11.23 -1.77
CA VAL A 114 -2.23 -11.11 -2.95
C VAL A 114 -3.64 -11.45 -2.50
N ASP A 115 -4.55 -10.49 -2.60
CA ASP A 115 -5.99 -10.69 -2.53
C ASP A 115 -6.44 -11.36 -3.82
N TYR A 116 -6.47 -12.70 -3.79
CA TYR A 116 -6.88 -13.56 -4.89
C TYR A 116 -8.36 -13.91 -4.72
N ASN A 117 -9.23 -13.08 -5.28
CA ASN A 117 -10.68 -13.20 -5.12
C ASN A 117 -11.43 -13.53 -6.41
N ASP A 118 -10.71 -13.73 -7.52
CA ASP A 118 -11.21 -14.09 -8.85
C ASP A 118 -12.14 -13.01 -9.47
N PHE A 119 -12.06 -11.76 -9.02
CA PHE A 119 -12.84 -10.63 -9.54
C PHE A 119 -11.96 -9.42 -9.86
N GLN A 120 -12.32 -8.71 -10.94
CA GLN A 120 -11.57 -7.56 -11.44
C GLN A 120 -12.46 -6.54 -12.16
#